data_AF-A0A349Z059-F1
#
_entry.id   AF-A0A349Z059-F1
#
_cell.length_a   1.000
_cell.length_b   1.000
_cell.length_c   1.000
_cell.angle_alpha   90.00
_cell.angle_beta   90.00
_cell.angle_gamma   90.00
#
_symmetry.space_group_name_H-M   'P 1'
#
loop_
_entity.id
_entity.type
_entity.pdbx_description
1 polymer ?
#
loop_
_entity_poly.entity_id
_entity_poly.type
_entity_poly.pdbx_seq_one_letter_code
_entity_poly.pdbx_strand_id
1 'polypeptide(L)'
;MQEHKAGGAHASIDDERNQNILIYINGELVPRDQAKVSVYDSGFMLGDGVWEGLRLHKGKFSFIDDHLDRLFAGAKALDMDIGK
;
A
#
# COMPACT_ATOMS: atom_id res chain seq x y z
N MET A 1 21.09 -15.61 16.70
CA MET A 1 20.70 -16.33 15.47
C MET A 1 19.20 -16.25 15.37
N GLN A 2 18.65 -15.45 14.46
CA GLN A 2 17.20 -15.42 14.24
C GLN A 2 16.88 -16.56 13.26
N GLU A 3 16.02 -17.48 13.70
CA GLU A 3 15.55 -18.59 12.88
C GLU A 3 14.84 -18.05 11.64
N HIS A 4 15.37 -18.38 10.46
CA HIS A 4 14.72 -18.11 9.19
C HIS A 4 13.52 -19.06 9.05
N LYS A 5 12.35 -18.64 9.55
CA LYS A 5 11.08 -19.28 9.16
C LYS A 5 10.91 -19.06 7.65
N ALA A 6 10.62 -20.14 6.92
CA ALA A 6 10.34 -20.08 5.50
C ALA A 6 9.19 -19.11 5.24
N GLY A 7 9.53 -17.91 4.77
CA GLY A 7 8.58 -16.85 4.48
C GLY A 7 8.02 -17.03 3.08
N GLY A 8 6.69 -16.98 2.94
CA GLY A 8 6.05 -16.90 1.63
C GLY A 8 6.51 -15.66 0.84
N ALA A 9 6.09 -15.52 -0.41
CA ALA A 9 6.52 -14.43 -1.30
C ALA A 9 6.29 -13.01 -0.75
N HIS A 10 5.45 -12.86 0.28
CA HIS A 10 5.12 -11.60 0.96
C HIS A 10 5.60 -11.53 2.41
N ALA A 11 6.53 -12.40 2.82
CA ALA A 11 7.13 -12.29 4.15
C ALA A 11 7.98 -11.03 4.26
N SER A 12 7.85 -10.33 5.39
CA SER A 12 8.64 -9.15 5.71
C SER A 12 9.25 -9.30 7.09
N ILE A 13 10.34 -8.57 7.34
CA ILE A 13 10.94 -8.48 8.67
C ILE A 13 10.05 -7.54 9.50
N ASP A 14 9.63 -8.01 10.67
CA ASP A 14 8.87 -7.20 11.60
C ASP A 14 9.69 -5.99 12.07
N ASP A 15 9.05 -4.83 12.08
CA ASP A 15 9.62 -3.56 12.49
C ASP A 15 8.70 -2.91 13.53
N GLU A 16 9.20 -2.73 14.75
CA GLU A 16 8.44 -2.14 15.86
C GLU A 16 7.95 -0.72 15.55
N ARG A 17 8.63 0.00 14.66
CA ARG A 17 8.20 1.35 14.23
C ARG A 17 6.87 1.32 13.50
N ASN A 18 6.49 0.19 12.91
CA ASN A 18 5.25 0.01 12.16
C ASN A 18 4.05 -0.34 13.05
N GLN A 19 4.20 -0.41 14.38
CA GLN A 19 3.09 -0.78 15.28
C GLN A 19 2.06 0.34 15.42
N ASN A 20 2.51 1.59 15.38
CA ASN A 20 1.66 2.77 15.64
C ASN A 20 1.40 3.63 14.39
N ILE A 21 1.59 3.06 13.20
CA ILE A 21 1.29 3.79 11.95
C ILE A 21 -0.22 3.97 11.80
N LEU A 22 -0.58 5.05 11.12
CA LEU A 22 -1.95 5.30 10.70
C LEU A 22 -2.14 4.86 9.25
N ILE A 23 -3.29 4.24 8.99
CA ILE A 23 -3.72 3.80 7.66
C ILE A 23 -4.89 4.68 7.25
N TYR A 24 -4.82 5.27 6.05
CA TYR A 24 -5.91 6.05 5.49
C TYR A 24 -6.89 5.13 4.77
N ILE A 25 -8.15 5.11 5.21
CA ILE A 25 -9.21 4.28 4.63
C ILE A 25 -10.54 5.03 4.68
N ASN A 26 -11.23 5.11 3.55
CA ASN A 26 -12.57 5.71 3.43
C ASN A 26 -12.73 7.11 4.06
N GLY A 27 -11.71 7.97 3.91
CA GLY A 27 -11.74 9.34 4.44
C GLY A 27 -11.14 9.52 5.83
N GLU A 28 -10.72 8.44 6.50
CA GLU A 28 -10.26 8.49 7.89
C GLU A 28 -8.86 7.89 8.06
N LEU A 29 -8.06 8.48 8.95
CA LEU A 29 -6.81 7.89 9.42
C LEU A 29 -7.11 7.03 10.66
N VAL A 30 -6.85 5.72 10.56
CA VAL A 30 -7.11 4.76 11.65
C VAL A 30 -5.81 4.06 12.09
N PRO A 31 -5.69 3.63 13.36
CA PRO A 31 -4.59 2.77 13.79
C PRO A 31 -4.51 1.48 12.98
N ARG A 32 -3.28 0.97 12.77
CA ARG A 32 -3.00 -0.23 11.97
C ARG A 32 -3.87 -1.45 12.33
N ASP A 33 -4.08 -1.69 13.63
CA ASP A 33 -4.86 -2.82 14.15
C ASP A 33 -6.38 -2.68 13.96
N GLN A 34 -6.84 -1.48 13.60
CA GLN A 34 -8.24 -1.16 13.32
C GLN A 34 -8.54 -1.02 11.82
N ALA A 35 -7.50 -0.96 10.97
CA ALA A 35 -7.65 -0.85 9.53
C ALA A 35 -8.33 -2.09 8.94
N LYS A 36 -9.47 -1.90 8.28
CA LYS A 36 -10.31 -2.98 7.74
C LYS A 36 -10.95 -2.59 6.40
N VAL A 37 -10.87 -3.50 5.44
CA VAL A 37 -11.66 -3.45 4.20
C VAL A 37 -12.76 -4.52 4.24
N SER A 38 -13.79 -4.37 3.42
CA SER A 38 -14.79 -5.42 3.24
C SER A 38 -14.15 -6.64 2.58
N VAL A 39 -14.53 -7.85 3.01
CA VAL A 39 -14.14 -9.08 2.30
C VAL A 39 -14.77 -9.17 0.90
N TYR A 40 -15.76 -8.32 0.61
CA TYR A 40 -16.39 -8.21 -0.71
C TYR A 40 -15.81 -7.06 -1.55
N ASP A 41 -14.73 -6.41 -1.09
CA ASP A 41 -14.00 -5.42 -1.89
C ASP A 41 -13.46 -6.08 -3.18
N SER A 42 -13.61 -5.43 -4.33
CA SER A 42 -13.19 -6.01 -5.62
C SER A 42 -11.67 -6.17 -5.71
N GLY A 43 -10.91 -5.30 -5.04
CA GLY A 43 -9.46 -5.42 -4.91
C GLY A 43 -9.05 -6.68 -4.13
N PHE A 44 -9.86 -7.11 -3.15
CA PHE A 44 -9.64 -8.37 -2.45
C PHE A 44 -10.16 -9.58 -3.22
N MET A 45 -11.39 -9.52 -3.74
CA MET A 45 -12.07 -10.66 -4.38
C MET A 45 -11.48 -11.03 -5.73
N LEU A 46 -11.09 -10.05 -6.54
CA LEU A 46 -10.73 -10.22 -7.94
C LEU A 46 -9.31 -9.71 -8.24
N GLY A 47 -8.67 -9.04 -7.28
CA GLY A 47 -7.42 -8.32 -7.54
C GLY A 47 -7.63 -7.06 -8.40
N ASP A 48 -8.85 -6.52 -8.42
CA ASP A 48 -9.22 -5.34 -9.21
C ASP A 48 -8.74 -4.06 -8.52
N GLY A 49 -7.48 -3.71 -8.75
CA GLY A 49 -6.87 -2.52 -8.17
C GLY A 49 -5.48 -2.22 -8.72
N VAL A 50 -5.03 -1.00 -8.50
CA VAL A 50 -3.67 -0.53 -8.79
C VAL A 50 -3.04 -0.02 -7.49
N TRP A 51 -1.73 -0.20 -7.36
CA TRP A 51 -0.99 0.28 -6.20
C TRP A 51 0.35 0.86 -6.62
N GLU A 52 0.94 1.66 -5.73
CA GLU A 52 2.28 2.20 -5.92
C GLU A 52 3.03 2.23 -4.59
N GLY A 53 4.36 2.06 -4.63
CA GLY A 53 5.22 2.11 -3.45
C GLY A 53 6.11 3.35 -3.48
N LEU A 54 5.99 4.21 -2.47
CA LEU A 54 6.84 5.41 -2.35
C LEU A 54 7.96 5.21 -1.34
N ARG A 55 9.11 5.84 -1.60
CA ARG A 55 10.24 5.89 -0.66
C ARG A 55 10.49 7.31 -0.21
N LEU A 56 10.34 7.55 1.09
CA LEU A 56 10.78 8.75 1.78
C LEU A 56 12.19 8.53 2.33
N HIS A 57 13.15 9.37 1.93
CA HIS A 57 14.51 9.34 2.44
C HIS A 57 14.95 10.75 2.85
N LYS A 58 15.32 10.93 4.12
CA LYS A 58 15.76 12.23 4.66
C LYS A 58 14.80 13.38 4.33
N GLY A 59 13.50 13.14 4.49
CA GLY A 59 12.46 14.14 4.25
C GLY A 59 12.15 14.44 2.78
N LYS A 60 12.68 13.66 1.83
CA LYS A 60 12.37 13.79 0.40
C LYS A 60 11.87 12.48 -0.20
N PHE A 61 10.82 12.55 -1.01
CA PHE A 61 10.38 11.42 -1.80
C PHE A 61 11.32 11.22 -2.99
N SER A 62 11.74 9.99 -3.22
CA SER A 62 12.50 9.63 -4.42
C SER A 62 11.54 9.44 -5.59
N PHE A 63 11.84 10.07 -6.74
CA PHE A 63 11.13 9.85 -8.02
C PHE A 63 9.61 10.03 -7.95
N ILE A 64 9.13 10.98 -7.13
CA ILE A 64 7.69 11.11 -6.85
C ILE A 64 6.85 11.28 -8.12
N ASP A 65 7.32 12.08 -9.07
CA ASP A 65 6.61 12.32 -10.33
C ASP A 65 6.51 11.01 -11.15
N ASP A 66 7.60 10.25 -11.28
CA ASP A 66 7.62 8.97 -12.00
C ASP A 66 6.68 7.91 -11.35
N HIS A 67 6.59 7.91 -10.01
CA HIS A 67 5.67 7.01 -9.29
C HIS A 67 4.21 7.42 -9.52
N LEU A 68 3.89 8.71 -9.45
CA LEU A 68 2.53 9.20 -9.68
C LEU A 68 2.09 9.00 -11.13
N ASP A 69 2.97 9.26 -12.10
CA ASP A 69 2.70 8.99 -13.51
C ASP A 69 2.38 7.50 -13.74
N ARG A 70 3.13 6.60 -13.10
CA ARG A 70 2.86 5.16 -13.19
C ARG A 70 1.55 4.76 -12.52
N LEU A 71 1.22 5.33 -11.36
CA LEU A 71 -0.05 5.11 -10.68
C LEU A 71 -1.24 5.50 -11.57
N PHE A 72 -1.22 6.72 -12.12
CA PHE A 72 -2.31 7.20 -12.99
C PHE A 72 -2.37 6.45 -14.31
N ALA A 73 -1.24 6.07 -14.89
CA ALA A 73 -1.21 5.23 -16.09
C ALA A 73 -1.81 3.84 -15.81
N GLY A 74 -1.51 3.24 -14.66
CA GLY A 74 -2.08 1.96 -14.23
C GLY A 74 -3.58 2.05 -13.98
N ALA A 75 -4.06 3.08 -13.27
CA ALA A 75 -5.48 3.33 -13.08
C ALA A 75 -6.23 3.47 -14.41
N LYS A 76 -5.67 4.25 -15.33
CA LYS A 76 -6.22 4.41 -16.69
C LYS A 76 -6.28 3.08 -17.46
N ALA A 77 -5.27 2.23 -17.33
CA ALA A 77 -5.25 0.92 -17.99
C ALA A 77 -6.34 -0.03 -17.48
N LEU A 78 -6.82 0.19 -16.25
CA LEU A 78 -7.93 -0.53 -15.63
C LEU A 78 -9.29 0.18 -15.79
N ASP A 79 -9.35 1.27 -16.58
CA ASP A 79 -10.54 2.12 -16.71
C ASP A 79 -11.08 2.65 -15.36
N MET A 80 -10.15 2.94 -14.43
CA MET A 80 -10.45 3.42 -13.08
C MET A 80 -10.20 4.93 -12.95
N ASP A 81 -11.21 5.68 -12.55
CA ASP A 81 -11.07 7.10 -12.19
C ASP A 81 -10.72 7.26 -10.72
N ILE A 82 -9.52 7.78 -10.46
CA ILE A 82 -9.00 8.05 -9.11
C ILE A 82 -8.75 9.56 -8.89
N GLY A 83 -9.30 10.41 -9.77
CA GLY A 83 -9.06 11.85 -9.80
C GLY A 83 -7.70 12.20 -10.42
N LYS A 84 -7.59 13.38 -11.06
CA LYS A 84 -6.32 13.95 -11.51
C LYS A 84 -6.30 15.45 -11.29
#